data_AF-A0A4R4WM98-F1
#
_entry.id   AF-A0A4R4WM98-F1
#
_cell.length_a   1.000
_cell.length_b   1.000
_cell.length_c   1.000
_cell.angle_alpha   90.00
_cell.angle_beta   90.00
_cell.angle_gamma   90.00
#
_symmetry.space_group_name_H-M   'P 1'
#
loop_
_entity.id
_entity.type
_entity.pdbx_description
1 polymer ?
#
loop_
_entity_poly.entity_id
_entity_poly.type
_entity_poly.pdbx_seq_one_letter_code
_entity_poly.pdbx_strand_id
1 'polypeptide(L)'
;MPGRGAALDAPTRKQLAATIVVALPLEESSVKVREGPPNGEAGDYDRPIWAGVLPLTQTWGEPLPDPKLRTATAVPDHVTKLAGRPLR
;
A
#
# COMPACT_ATOMS: atom_id res chain seq x y z
N MET A 1 5.63 -5.99 -5.42
CA MET A 1 4.51 -6.92 -5.60
C MET A 1 4.97 -8.33 -5.26
N PRO A 2 4.44 -8.95 -4.19
CA PRO A 2 4.75 -10.34 -3.85
C PRO A 2 4.55 -11.25 -5.07
N GLY A 3 5.45 -12.20 -5.31
CA GLY A 3 5.35 -13.14 -6.45
C GLY A 3 5.74 -12.59 -7.82
N ARG A 4 5.89 -11.26 -8.01
CA ARG A 4 6.22 -10.66 -9.31
C ARG A 4 7.57 -11.10 -9.86
N GLY A 5 8.59 -11.26 -9.00
CA GLY A 5 9.95 -11.63 -9.44
C GLY A 5 10.02 -12.98 -10.15
N ALA A 6 9.22 -13.97 -9.70
CA ALA A 6 9.15 -15.28 -10.33
C ALA A 6 8.35 -15.28 -11.65
N ALA A 7 7.56 -14.23 -11.90
CA ALA A 7 6.75 -14.06 -13.11
C ALA A 7 7.44 -13.17 -14.17
N LEU A 8 8.69 -12.79 -13.94
CA LEU A 8 9.50 -11.96 -14.84
C LEU A 8 10.77 -12.68 -15.24
N ASP A 9 11.29 -12.33 -16.41
CA ASP A 9 12.65 -12.72 -16.80
C ASP A 9 13.67 -12.09 -15.84
N ALA A 10 14.79 -12.79 -15.67
CA ALA A 10 15.91 -12.28 -14.88
C ALA A 10 16.47 -10.98 -15.50
N PRO A 11 16.87 -9.99 -14.68
CA PRO A 11 17.44 -8.76 -15.20
C PRO A 11 18.77 -9.02 -15.91
N THR A 12 18.99 -8.30 -17.02
CA THR A 12 20.24 -8.36 -17.77
C THR A 12 21.39 -7.67 -17.02
N ARG A 13 22.63 -8.03 -17.36
CA ARG A 13 23.84 -7.37 -16.82
C ARG A 13 23.83 -5.85 -17.02
N LYS A 14 23.34 -5.37 -18.16
CA LYS A 14 23.23 -3.93 -18.46
C LYS A 14 22.24 -3.23 -17.52
N GLN A 15 21.09 -3.86 -17.24
CA GLN A 15 20.09 -3.31 -16.32
C GLN A 15 20.60 -3.27 -14.88
N LEU A 16 21.29 -4.33 -14.44
CA LEU A 16 21.91 -4.37 -13.12
C LEU A 16 22.98 -3.29 -12.95
N ALA A 17 23.88 -3.12 -13.93
CA ALA A 17 24.92 -2.09 -13.89
C ALA A 17 24.36 -0.66 -13.89
N ALA A 18 23.16 -0.44 -14.44
CA ALA A 18 22.48 0.85 -14.45
C ALA A 18 21.67 1.15 -13.17
N THR A 19 21.62 0.22 -12.21
CA THR A 19 20.79 0.34 -11.00
C THR A 19 21.66 0.44 -9.75
N ILE A 20 21.51 1.51 -8.98
CA ILE A 20 22.12 1.64 -7.65
C ILE A 20 21.14 1.08 -6.61
N VAL A 21 21.64 0.22 -5.72
CA VAL A 21 20.88 -0.30 -4.58
C VAL A 21 21.46 0.29 -3.30
N VAL A 22 20.61 0.87 -2.46
CA VAL A 22 20.98 1.41 -1.15
C VAL A 22 20.22 0.63 -0.09
N ALA A 23 20.90 0.27 0.99
CA ALA A 23 20.31 -0.37 2.16
C ALA A 23 20.49 0.55 3.38
N LEU A 24 19.40 0.77 4.12
CA LEU A 24 19.41 1.55 5.37
C LEU A 24 19.02 0.60 6.52
N PRO A 25 19.87 0.45 7.55
CA PRO A 25 19.53 -0.31 8.75
C PRO A 25 18.38 0.37 9.51
N LEU A 26 17.48 -0.41 10.12
CA LEU A 26 16.31 0.09 10.87
C LEU A 26 16.52 0.09 12.39
N GLU A 27 17.73 -0.27 12.84
CA GLU A 27 18.19 -0.34 14.23
C GLU A 27 17.98 1.00 14.95
N GLU A 28 18.17 2.11 14.24
CA GLU A 28 17.87 3.46 14.72
C GLU A 28 16.63 4.00 14.01
N SER A 29 15.47 3.73 14.59
CA SER A 29 14.18 4.23 14.11
C SER A 29 13.27 4.63 15.27
N SER A 30 12.37 5.59 15.03
CA SER A 30 11.30 5.94 15.98
C SER A 30 9.98 6.07 15.25
N VAL A 31 8.90 5.63 15.90
CA VAL A 31 7.54 5.61 15.35
C VAL A 31 6.59 6.17 16.40
N LYS A 32 5.59 6.94 15.95
CA LYS A 32 4.49 7.44 16.80
C LYS A 32 3.16 7.01 16.22
N VAL A 33 2.34 6.39 17.06
CA VAL A 33 0.99 5.94 16.71
C VAL A 33 -0.02 6.66 17.59
N ARG A 34 -1.12 7.13 17.00
CA ARG A 34 -2.30 7.59 17.71
C ARG A 34 -3.51 6.90 17.11
N GLU A 35 -4.21 6.15 17.96
CA GLU A 35 -5.47 5.50 17.62
C GLU A 35 -6.49 5.80 18.71
N GLY A 36 -7.77 5.65 18.38
CA GLY A 36 -8.86 5.83 19.33
C GLY A 36 -9.60 7.17 19.20
N PRO A 37 -10.60 7.38 20.08
CA PRO A 37 -11.51 8.51 19.99
C PRO A 37 -10.85 9.86 20.36
N PRO A 38 -11.53 10.99 20.11
CA PRO A 38 -11.22 12.25 20.76
C PRO A 38 -11.28 12.11 22.29
N ASN A 39 -10.39 12.82 22.98
CA ASN A 39 -10.46 12.98 24.44
C ASN A 39 -11.16 14.32 24.73
N GLY A 40 -12.16 14.32 25.62
CA GLY A 40 -12.87 15.51 26.06
C GLY A 40 -12.93 15.61 27.59
N GLU A 41 -13.20 16.81 28.11
CA GLU A 41 -13.42 17.05 29.55
C GLU A 41 -14.87 16.73 29.94
N ALA A 42 -15.16 16.59 31.24
CA ALA A 42 -16.49 16.17 31.72
C ALA A 42 -17.64 17.03 31.15
N GLY A 43 -17.46 18.36 31.09
CA GLY A 43 -18.47 19.28 30.55
C GLY A 43 -18.63 19.27 29.02
N ASP A 44 -17.71 18.65 28.28
CA ASP A 44 -17.83 18.54 26.82
C ASP A 44 -18.91 17.54 26.40
N TYR A 45 -19.14 16.51 27.22
CA TYR A 45 -20.09 15.44 26.92
C TYR A 45 -21.57 15.85 27.06
N ASP A 46 -21.84 16.97 27.74
CA ASP A 46 -23.20 17.51 27.91
C ASP A 46 -23.63 18.41 26.72
N ARG A 47 -22.71 18.70 25.79
CA ARG A 47 -22.94 19.61 24.66
C ARG A 47 -23.50 18.82 23.46
N PRO A 48 -24.49 19.35 22.72
CA PRO A 48 -25.04 18.69 21.53
C PRO A 48 -24.13 18.88 20.30
N ILE A 49 -22.87 18.44 20.37
CA ILE A 49 -21.86 18.56 19.31
C ILE A 49 -21.34 17.18 18.93
N TRP A 50 -21.22 16.90 17.64
CA TRP A 50 -20.68 15.63 17.17
C TRP A 50 -19.16 15.53 17.40
N ALA A 51 -18.72 14.39 17.93
CA ALA A 51 -17.32 14.01 18.04
C ALA A 51 -17.17 12.52 17.69
N GLY A 52 -16.12 12.17 16.95
CA GLY A 52 -15.90 10.80 16.53
C GLY A 52 -14.62 10.64 15.72
N VAL A 53 -14.45 9.43 15.19
CA VAL A 53 -13.37 9.09 14.25
C VAL A 53 -13.99 8.84 12.89
N LEU A 54 -13.45 9.45 11.84
CA LEU A 54 -13.73 9.07 10.46
C LEU A 54 -12.56 8.21 9.95
N PRO A 55 -12.72 6.89 9.83
CA PRO A 55 -11.65 6.02 9.37
C PRO A 55 -11.28 6.30 7.92
N LEU A 56 -9.99 6.39 7.62
CA LEU A 56 -9.47 6.43 6.27
C LEU A 56 -8.82 5.08 5.95
N THR A 57 -9.25 4.45 4.86
CA THR A 57 -8.66 3.20 4.37
C THR A 57 -8.13 3.41 2.96
N GLN A 58 -6.93 2.90 2.67
CA GLN A 58 -6.43 2.83 1.30
C GLN A 58 -6.64 1.42 0.75
N THR A 59 -7.05 1.28 -0.52
CA THR A 59 -7.31 -0.02 -1.16
C THR A 59 -6.68 -0.06 -2.55
N TRP A 60 -6.34 -1.26 -3.02
CA TRP A 60 -5.98 -1.45 -4.44
C TRP A 60 -7.22 -1.37 -5.33
N GLY A 61 -7.10 -0.70 -6.48
CA GLY A 61 -8.12 -0.72 -7.53
C GLY A 61 -8.02 -1.95 -8.44
N GLU A 62 -8.94 -2.04 -9.38
CA GLU A 62 -8.92 -3.09 -10.42
C GLU A 62 -7.72 -2.94 -11.36
N PRO A 63 -7.10 -4.04 -11.81
CA PRO A 63 -5.99 -3.99 -12.75
C PRO A 63 -6.42 -3.40 -14.09
N LEU A 64 -5.72 -2.36 -14.54
CA LEU A 64 -5.92 -1.77 -15.86
C LEU A 64 -4.83 -2.27 -16.81
N PRO A 65 -5.16 -3.06 -17.85
CA PRO A 65 -4.16 -3.55 -18.81
C PRO A 65 -3.59 -2.40 -19.65
N ASP A 66 -2.33 -2.53 -20.07
CA ASP A 66 -1.72 -1.58 -21.01
C ASP A 66 -2.47 -1.63 -22.35
N PRO A 67 -2.99 -0.50 -22.86
CA PRO A 67 -3.69 -0.43 -24.14
C PRO A 67 -2.87 -0.93 -25.35
N LYS A 68 -1.54 -1.01 -25.23
CA LYS A 68 -0.63 -1.49 -26.28
C LYS A 68 -0.41 -3.00 -26.24
N LEU A 69 -0.99 -3.74 -25.29
CA LEU A 69 -0.93 -5.19 -25.29
C LEU A 69 -1.58 -5.73 -26.57
N ARG A 70 -0.76 -6.39 -27.40
CA ARG A 70 -1.19 -6.94 -28.69
C ARG A 70 -2.14 -8.13 -28.56
N THR A 71 -2.19 -8.73 -27.39
CA THR A 71 -2.99 -9.92 -27.10
C THR A 71 -3.64 -9.75 -25.74
N ALA A 72 -4.86 -10.28 -25.59
CA ALA A 72 -5.56 -10.32 -24.31
C ALA A 72 -4.88 -11.34 -23.38
N THR A 73 -3.76 -10.93 -22.78
CA THR A 73 -3.06 -11.72 -21.78
C THR A 73 -3.81 -11.65 -20.46
N ALA A 74 -4.06 -12.80 -19.85
CA ALA A 74 -4.69 -12.86 -18.53
C ALA A 74 -3.84 -12.10 -17.49
N VAL A 75 -4.52 -11.41 -16.58
CA VAL A 75 -3.86 -10.74 -15.46
C VAL A 75 -3.28 -11.80 -14.52
N PRO A 76 -1.99 -11.75 -14.14
CA PRO A 76 -1.40 -12.74 -13.26
C PRO A 76 -2.07 -12.78 -11.87
N ASP A 77 -2.16 -13.99 -11.29
CA ASP A 77 -2.77 -14.22 -9.97
C ASP A 77 -2.23 -13.33 -8.84
N HIS A 78 -0.93 -13.04 -8.87
CA HIS A 78 -0.28 -12.20 -7.85
C HIS A 78 -0.70 -10.72 -7.91
N VAL A 79 -1.39 -10.31 -8.99
CA VAL A 79 -1.98 -8.98 -9.16
C VAL A 79 -3.46 -9.03 -8.79
N THR A 80 -4.23 -10.00 -9.29
CA THR A 80 -5.67 -10.11 -9.00
C THR A 80 -5.96 -10.31 -7.51
N LYS A 81 -5.08 -11.02 -6.77
CA LYS A 81 -5.19 -11.20 -5.31
C LYS A 81 -5.07 -9.89 -4.51
N LEU A 82 -4.58 -8.81 -5.10
CA LEU A 82 -4.44 -7.51 -4.44
C LEU A 82 -5.68 -6.64 -4.64
N ALA A 83 -6.42 -6.79 -5.74
CA ALA A 83 -7.58 -5.96 -6.06
C ALA A 83 -8.62 -5.98 -4.93
N GLY A 84 -9.12 -4.79 -4.56
CA GLY A 84 -10.12 -4.62 -3.50
C GLY A 84 -9.60 -4.84 -2.07
N ARG A 85 -8.36 -5.30 -1.88
CA ARG A 85 -7.79 -5.42 -0.52
C ARG A 85 -7.36 -4.04 0.01
N PRO A 86 -7.65 -3.76 1.29
CA PRO A 86 -7.03 -2.62 1.97
C PRO A 86 -5.53 -2.82 2.11
N LEU A 87 -4.76 -1.75 1.93
CA LEU A 87 -3.36 -1.67 2.30
C LEU A 87 -3.28 -1.80 3.82
N ARG A 88 -2.63 -2.87 4.28
CA ARG A 88 -2.22 -3.05 5.67
C ARG A 88 -0.72 -2.81 5.78
#